data_AF-A0A840VVE2-F1
#
_entry.id   AF-A0A840VVE2-F1
#
_cell.length_a   1.000
_cell.length_b   1.000
_cell.length_c   1.000
_cell.angle_alpha   90.00
_cell.angle_beta   90.00
_cell.angle_gamma   90.00
#
_symmetry.space_group_name_H-M   'P 1'
#
loop_
_entity.id
_entity.type
_entity.pdbx_description
1 polymer ?
#
loop_
_entity_poly.entity_id
_entity_poly.type
_entity_poly.pdbx_seq_one_letter_code
_entity_poly.pdbx_strand_id
1 'polypeptide(L)' 'MGEVTVRFVGGPADGLVRLLPAGSDGTPPQRWIMRHPDGTGPVQPGPDHLYERDRPDEAGGWSMRFVRTDAYGVSE' A
#
# COMPACT_ATOMS: atom_id res chain seq x y z
N MET A 1 2.90 -17.64 -6.54
CA MET A 1 2.27 -16.45 -5.92
C MET A 1 2.11 -15.43 -7.03
N GLY A 2 0.90 -14.91 -7.25
CA GLY A 2 0.67 -13.91 -8.29
C GLY A 2 1.06 -12.52 -7.81
N GLU A 3 1.29 -11.60 -8.73
CA GLU A 3 1.48 -10.18 -8.45
C GLU A 3 0.38 -9.39 -9.15
N VAL A 4 -0.10 -8.32 -8.51
CA VAL A 4 -1.13 -7.44 -9.05
C VAL A 4 -0.67 -6.01 -9.00
N THR A 5 -0.82 -5.31 -10.12
CA THR A 5 -0.53 -3.89 -10.21
C THR A 5 -1.63 -3.10 -9.51
N VAL A 6 -1.24 -2.30 -8.52
CA VAL A 6 -2.14 -1.39 -7.83
C VAL A 6 -1.67 0.05 -7.96
N ARG A 7 -2.62 0.97 -7.96
CA ARG A 7 -2.37 2.41 -7.83
C ARG A 7 -2.75 2.87 -6.42
N PHE A 8 -1.84 3.54 -5.75
CA PHE A 8 -2.11 4.17 -4.48
C PHE A 8 -2.85 5.49 -4.69
N VAL A 9 -3.89 5.73 -3.89
CA VAL A 9 -4.77 6.90 -3.97
C VAL A 9 -4.86 7.55 -2.60
N GLY A 10 -4.49 8.82 -2.53
CA GLY A 10 -4.40 9.60 -1.31
C GLY A 10 -3.14 9.33 -0.46
N GLY A 11 -2.94 10.18 0.53
CA GLY A 11 -1.81 10.11 1.44
C GLY A 11 -0.46 10.37 0.74
N PRO A 12 0.65 9.93 1.32
CA PRO A 12 2.00 10.24 0.84
C PRO A 12 2.41 9.51 -0.43
N ALA A 13 1.77 8.38 -0.74
CA ALA A 13 2.02 7.62 -1.96
C ALA A 13 0.95 7.86 -3.05
N ASP A 14 0.21 8.97 -3.01
CA ASP A 14 -0.80 9.27 -4.03
C ASP A 14 -0.22 9.22 -5.45
N GLY A 15 -0.91 8.52 -6.35
CA GLY A 15 -0.49 8.34 -7.74
C GLY A 15 0.61 7.30 -7.95
N LEU A 16 1.22 6.75 -6.89
CA LEU A 16 2.23 5.70 -7.01
C LEU A 16 1.61 4.40 -7.56
N VAL A 17 2.27 3.77 -8.53
CA VAL A 17 1.89 2.46 -9.06
C VAL A 17 2.93 1.43 -8.64
N ARG A 18 2.50 0.29 -8.10
CA ARG A 18 3.39 -0.78 -7.63
C ARG A 18 2.76 -2.17 -7.78
N LEU A 19 3.61 -3.17 -7.92
CA LEU A 19 3.22 -4.58 -7.85
C LEU A 19 3.11 -5.03 -6.39
N LEU A 20 1.96 -5.59 -6.02
CA LEU A 20 1.72 -6.20 -4.72
C LEU A 20 1.48 -7.70 -4.86
N PRO A 21 1.76 -8.51 -3.82
CA PRO A 21 1.40 -9.91 -3.82
C PRO A 21 -0.12 -10.04 -3.94
N ALA A 22 -0.57 -10.74 -4.99
CA ALA A 22 -1.96 -11.04 -5.20
C ALA A 22 -2.38 -12.24 -4.32
N GLY A 23 -3.57 -12.16 -3.73
CA GLY A 23 -4.22 -13.30 -3.09
C GLY A 23 -4.57 -14.39 -4.10
N SER A 24 -5.10 -15.52 -3.62
CA SER A 24 -5.47 -16.66 -4.48
C SER A 24 -6.53 -16.33 -5.54
N ASP A 25 -7.30 -15.27 -5.33
CA ASP A 25 -8.30 -14.75 -6.28
C ASP A 25 -7.69 -13.80 -7.34
N GLY A 26 -6.37 -13.59 -7.31
CA GLY A 26 -5.69 -12.60 -8.16
C GLY A 26 -5.88 -11.15 -7.71
N THR A 27 -6.51 -10.94 -6.55
CA THR A 27 -6.83 -9.62 -6.02
C THR A 27 -5.77 -9.12 -5.04
N PRO A 28 -5.56 -7.79 -4.93
CA PRO A 28 -4.64 -7.22 -3.96
C PRO A 28 -5.05 -7.58 -2.53
N PRO A 29 -4.14 -7.49 -1.55
CA PRO A 29 -4.51 -7.69 -0.17
C PRO A 29 -5.54 -6.64 0.25
N GLN A 30 -6.47 -6.99 1.15
CA GLN A 30 -7.48 -6.04 1.61
C GLN A 30 -6.85 -4.82 2.28
N ARG A 31 -5.74 -5.03 3.00
CA ARG A 31 -4.97 -3.99 3.67
C ARG A 31 -3.51 -4.11 3.29
N TRP A 32 -2.88 -2.97 3.01
CA TRP A 32 -1.47 -2.87 2.72
C TRP A 32 -0.83 -1.83 3.63
N ILE A 33 0.21 -2.24 4.34
CA ILE A 33 1.03 -1.33 5.13
C ILE A 33 2.23 -0.98 4.28
N MET A 34 2.29 0.26 3.82
CA MET A 34 3.47 0.77 3.15
C MET A 34 4.52 1.08 4.20
N ARG A 35 5.34 0.07 4.50
CA ARG A 35 6.50 0.21 5.36
C ARG A 35 7.60 0.92 4.60
N HIS A 36 8.15 1.97 5.19
CA HIS A 36 9.42 2.49 4.76
C HIS A 36 10.49 1.51 5.27
N PRO A 37 11.32 0.91 4.38
CA PRO A 37 12.36 0.00 4.85
C PRO A 37 13.26 0.74 5.83
N ASP A 38 13.49 0.15 6.99
CA ASP A 38 14.32 0.71 8.05
C ASP A 38 15.71 1.10 7.51
N GLY A 39 15.90 2.39 7.26
CA GLY A 39 17.17 3.08 7.37
C GLY A 39 18.35 2.62 6.49
N THR A 40 18.16 2.16 5.25
CA THR A 40 19.29 1.98 4.30
C THR A 40 19.17 2.74 2.97
N GLY A 41 18.06 3.47 2.74
CA GLY A 41 17.89 4.40 1.62
C GLY A 41 17.79 5.86 2.10
N PRO A 42 17.85 6.87 1.21
CA PRO A 42 17.74 8.29 1.56
C PRO A 42 16.38 8.72 2.13
N VAL A 43 15.48 7.76 2.34
CA VAL A 43 14.14 7.99 2.89
C VAL A 43 14.23 7.66 4.39
N GLN A 44 14.13 8.70 5.22
CA GLN A 44 14.16 8.62 6.68
C GLN A 44 13.16 7.57 7.21
N PRO A 45 13.42 6.95 8.38
CA PRO A 45 12.43 6.10 9.05
C PRO A 45 11.16 6.93 9.27
N GLY A 46 10.10 6.53 8.56
CA GLY A 46 8.84 7.25 8.50
C GLY A 46 7.73 6.44 9.14
N PRO A 47 6.62 7.10 9.51
CA PRO A 47 5.45 6.39 10.02
C PRO A 47 4.88 5.43 8.96
N ASP A 48 4.28 4.34 9.42
CA ASP A 48 3.69 3.34 8.54
C ASP A 48 2.41 3.90 7.93
N HIS A 49 2.22 3.75 6.63
CA HIS A 49 1.01 4.21 5.96
C HIS A 49 0.10 3.04 5.64
N LEU A 50 -1.08 2.99 6.26
CA LEU A 50 -2.11 1.99 6.00
C LEU A 50 -2.95 2.42 4.80
N TYR A 51 -2.99 1.52 3.83
CA TYR A 51 -3.85 1.58 2.66
C TYR A 51 -4.85 0.42 2.68
N GLU A 52 -6.05 0.66 2.20
CA GLU A 52 -7.09 -0.35 2.02
C GLU A 52 -7.44 -0.48 0.55
N ARG A 53 -7.65 -1.71 0.10
CA ARG A 53 -8.02 -1.99 -1.28
C ARG A 53 -9.39 -1.40 -1.61
N ASP A 54 -9.43 -0.56 -2.62
CA ASP A 54 -10.67 -0.05 -3.20
C ASP A 54 -11.23 -1.04 -4.25
N ARG A 55 -12.36 -0.72 -4.86
CA ARG A 55 -12.95 -1.56 -5.92
C ARG A 55 -12.07 -1.53 -7.17
N PRO A 56 -12.09 -2.60 -7.98
CA PRO A 56 -11.44 -2.56 -9.28
C PRO A 56 -12.16 -1.54 -10.16
N ASP A 57 -11.38 -0.81 -10.95
CA ASP A 57 -11.86 0.07 -12.02
C ASP A 57 -12.52 -0.73 -13.16
N GLU A 58 -13.21 -0.05 -14.08
CA GLU A 58 -13.88 -0.67 -15.24
C GLU A 58 -12.89 -1.40 -16.17
N ALA A 59 -11.60 -1.03 -16.18
CA ALA A 59 -10.55 -1.75 -16.89
C ALA A 59 -9.91 -2.89 -16.08
N GLY A 60 -10.42 -3.19 -14.87
CA GLY A 60 -9.88 -4.21 -13.97
C GLY A 60 -8.63 -3.79 -13.20
N GLY A 61 -8.28 -2.49 -13.23
CA GLY A 61 -7.17 -1.93 -12.46
C GLY A 61 -7.50 -1.82 -10.97
N TRP A 62 -6.57 -2.17 -10.11
CA TRP A 62 -6.78 -2.10 -8.66
C TRP A 62 -6.23 -0.82 -8.05
N SER A 63 -6.93 -0.30 -7.05
CA SER A 63 -6.49 0.86 -6.29
C SER A 63 -6.38 0.56 -4.80
N MET A 64 -5.42 1.21 -4.15
CA MET A 64 -5.15 1.15 -2.71
C MET A 64 -5.36 2.54 -2.13
N ARG A 65 -6.44 2.74 -1.39
CA ARG A 65 -6.82 4.04 -0.84
C ARG A 65 -6.19 4.25 0.54
N PHE A 66 -5.61 5.42 0.75
CA PHE A 66 -5.04 5.81 2.03
C PHE A 66 -6.12 5.86 3.11
N VAL A 67 -5.86 5.17 4.21
CA VAL A 67 -6.74 5.15 5.38
C VAL A 67 -6.17 6.04 6.48
N ARG A 68 -4.94 5.74 6.90
CA ARG A 68 -4.27 6.45 7.99
C ARG A 68 -2.76 6.26 7.97
N THR A 69 -2.09 7.15 8.67
CA THR A 69 -0.69 7.00 9.05
C THR A 69 -0.65 6.46 10.48
N ASP A 70 -0.05 5.29 10.66
CA ASP A 70 0.25 4.69 11.95
C ASP A 70 1.61 5.23 12.41
N ALA A 71 1.66 5.87 13.59
CA ALA A 71 2.90 6.45 14.07
C ALA A 71 3.92 5.35 14.40
N TYR A 72 5.14 5.49 13.88
CA TYR A 72 6.23 4.58 14.20
C TYR A 72 6.47 4.58 15.72
N GLY A 73 6.29 3.44 16.39
CA GLY A 73 6.73 3.26 17.78
C GLY A 73 5.72 3.50 18.90
N VAL A 74 4.40 3.37 18.70
CA VAL A 74 3.49 3.10 19.83
C VAL A 74 3.38 1.60 20.03
N SER A 75 4.44 1.00 20.59
CA SER A 75 4.25 -0.17 21.43
C SER A 75 3.98 0.37 22.83
N GLU A 76 2.81 0.06 23.39
CA GLU A 76 2.47 0.35 24.79
C GLU A 76 3.51 -0.23 25.76
#